data_AF-A0AAN8SQY1-F1
#
_entry.id   AF-A0AAN8SQY1-F1
#
_cell.length_a   1.000
_cell.length_b   1.000
_cell.length_c   1.000
_cell.angle_alpha   90.00
_cell.angle_beta   90.00
_cell.angle_gamma   90.00
#
_symmetry.space_group_name_H-M   'P 1'
#
loop_
_entity.id
_entity.type
_entity.pdbx_description
1 polymer ?
#
loop_
_entity_poly.entity_id
_entity_poly.type
_entity_poly.pdbx_seq_one_letter_code
_entity_poly.pdbx_strand_id
1 'polypeptide(L)'
;MASLAKTPALEKPNLAEDWTVVLSRHGKQKRNSHKVIIHERKKQEQLWTPADIETNPERESKLMQKIQTCIRKLESSSFWLIFLDQLQTPEIFDRFLKAMGSEGKM
;
A
#
# COMPACT_ATOMS: atom_id res chain seq x y z
N MET A 1 -23.16 -17.81 41.44
CA MET A 1 -23.31 -16.60 42.28
C MET A 1 -21.92 -16.09 42.64
N ALA A 2 -21.73 -14.77 42.61
CA ALA A 2 -20.51 -13.96 42.80
C ALA A 2 -19.59 -13.80 41.57
N SER A 3 -19.90 -12.75 40.80
CA SER A 3 -18.97 -12.01 39.94
C SER A 3 -18.13 -11.04 40.78
N LEU A 4 -16.85 -10.89 40.45
CA LEU A 4 -16.01 -9.80 40.97
C LEU A 4 -15.43 -9.04 39.78
N ALA A 5 -16.16 -8.00 39.38
CA ALA A 5 -15.71 -7.01 38.43
C ALA A 5 -14.59 -6.17 39.06
N LYS A 6 -13.43 -6.08 38.40
CA LYS A 6 -12.41 -5.08 38.73
C LYS A 6 -11.53 -4.74 37.53
N THR A 7 -11.92 -3.67 36.84
CA THR A 7 -11.06 -2.72 36.12
C THR A 7 -11.76 -1.34 36.26
N PRO A 8 -11.10 -0.18 36.04
CA PRO A 8 -9.76 0.04 35.50
C PRO A 8 -8.90 1.01 36.36
N ALA A 9 -7.61 0.74 36.51
CA ALA A 9 -6.65 1.80 36.82
C ALA A 9 -6.02 2.22 35.49
N LEU A 10 -6.39 3.42 35.05
CA LEU A 10 -5.81 4.17 33.96
C LEU A 10 -4.34 4.47 34.32
N GLU A 11 -3.43 3.57 33.97
CA GLU A 11 -2.01 3.90 33.96
C GLU A 11 -1.74 4.80 32.75
N LYS A 12 -1.16 5.97 33.02
CA LYS A 12 -0.74 6.92 31.99
C LYS A 12 0.28 6.22 31.09
N PRO A 13 0.08 6.16 29.76
CA PRO A 13 1.18 5.78 28.89
C PRO A 13 2.21 6.91 28.93
N ASN A 14 3.40 6.63 29.47
CA ASN A 14 4.57 7.47 29.30
C ASN A 14 4.82 7.65 27.80
N LEU A 15 4.66 8.87 27.28
CA LEU A 15 4.73 9.19 25.86
C LEU A 15 6.16 9.23 25.28
N ALA A 16 7.15 8.57 25.91
CA ALA A 16 8.56 8.74 25.54
C ALA A 16 9.43 7.47 25.44
N GLU A 17 8.99 6.28 25.87
CA GLU A 17 9.94 5.16 26.10
C GLU A 17 9.60 3.78 25.49
N ASP A 18 8.47 3.58 24.82
CA ASP A 18 8.03 2.22 24.43
C ASP A 18 8.35 1.79 22.98
N TRP A 19 9.16 2.55 22.24
CA TRP A 19 9.61 2.08 20.92
C TRP A 19 10.96 1.38 21.03
N THR A 20 10.92 0.06 21.28
CA THR A 20 12.11 -0.78 21.15
C THR A 20 12.39 -1.00 19.66
N VAL A 21 13.52 -0.51 19.16
CA VAL A 21 13.97 -0.80 17.79
C VAL A 21 14.37 -2.27 17.69
N VAL A 22 13.57 -3.08 17.01
CA VAL A 22 13.86 -4.51 16.80
C VAL A 22 14.57 -4.71 15.46
N LEU A 23 15.78 -5.27 15.49
CA LEU A 23 16.47 -5.73 14.28
C LEU A 23 15.73 -6.93 13.67
N SER A 24 15.63 -6.98 12.34
CA SER A 24 14.96 -8.09 11.67
C SER A 24 15.66 -9.42 12.02
N ARG A 25 14.93 -10.35 12.62
CA ARG A 25 15.42 -11.66 13.06
C ARG A 25 15.94 -12.56 11.92
N HIS A 26 15.53 -12.28 10.68
CA HIS A 26 16.07 -12.95 9.50
C HIS A 26 17.34 -12.22 9.05
N GLY A 27 18.49 -12.90 9.15
CA GLY A 27 19.74 -12.47 8.52
C GLY A 27 19.53 -12.35 7.01
N LYS A 28 19.15 -11.17 6.54
CA LYS A 28 19.01 -10.90 5.11
C LYS A 28 20.40 -10.88 4.51
N GLN A 29 20.70 -11.90 3.73
CA GLN A 29 21.76 -11.87 2.74
C GLN A 29 21.64 -10.53 2.00
N LYS A 30 22.71 -9.71 2.05
CA LYS A 30 22.76 -8.39 1.41
C LYS A 30 22.39 -8.54 -0.06
N ARG A 31 21.12 -8.32 -0.40
CA ARG A 31 20.77 -7.89 -1.75
C ARG A 31 21.42 -6.52 -1.87
N ASN A 32 22.22 -6.33 -2.92
CA ASN A 32 22.88 -5.07 -3.22
C ASN A 32 21.82 -3.97 -3.35
N SER A 33 21.42 -3.37 -2.23
CA SER A 33 20.75 -2.08 -2.23
C SER A 33 21.79 -1.13 -2.81
N HIS A 34 21.51 -0.57 -3.98
CA HIS A 34 22.26 0.59 -4.46
C HIS A 34 22.26 1.57 -3.30
N LYS A 35 23.43 1.77 -2.69
CA LYS A 35 23.61 2.76 -1.64
C LYS A 35 23.26 4.07 -2.32
N VAL A 36 22.09 4.62 -2.01
CA VAL A 36 21.80 6.01 -2.34
C VAL A 36 22.86 6.80 -1.58
N ILE A 37 23.88 7.26 -2.31
CA ILE A 37 24.81 8.24 -1.79
C ILE A 37 23.94 9.47 -1.58
N ILE A 38 23.52 9.68 -0.34
CA ILE A 38 22.90 10.94 0.06
C ILE A 38 24.06 11.93 0.05
N HIS A 39 24.32 12.53 -1.11
CA HIS A 39 25.06 13.78 -1.13
C HIS A 39 24.26 14.75 -0.28
N GLU A 40 24.94 15.32 0.71
CA GLU A 40 24.47 16.37 1.60
C GLU A 40 23.59 17.32 0.79
N ARG A 41 22.28 17.18 0.96
CA ARG A 41 21.26 17.92 0.22
C ARG A 41 21.41 19.37 0.69
N LYS A 42 22.29 20.13 0.02
CA LYS A 42 22.28 21.58 0.11
C LYS A 42 20.83 21.97 -0.09
N LYS A 43 20.24 22.56 0.95
CA LYS A 43 18.89 23.13 0.95
C LYS A 43 18.84 24.21 -0.11
N GLN A 44 18.67 23.83 -1.37
CA GLN A 44 17.99 24.65 -2.34
C GLN A 44 16.54 24.22 -2.28
N GLU A 45 15.66 25.20 -2.09
CA GLU A 45 14.22 25.10 -2.27
C GLU A 45 13.94 24.73 -3.73
N GLN A 46 14.24 23.50 -4.11
CA GLN A 46 13.79 22.96 -5.37
C GLN A 46 12.30 22.73 -5.20
N LEU A 47 11.52 23.60 -5.86
CA LEU A 47 10.16 23.29 -6.27
C LEU A 47 10.14 21.84 -6.74
N TRP A 48 9.15 21.08 -6.27
CA TRP A 48 9.00 19.68 -6.59
C TRP A 48 8.57 19.56 -8.06
N THR A 49 9.53 19.70 -8.97
CA THR A 49 9.34 19.47 -10.40
C THR A 49 9.65 18.01 -10.66
N PRO A 50 8.74 17.22 -11.24
CA PRO A 50 9.04 15.87 -11.67
C PRO A 50 10.28 15.91 -12.57
N ALA A 51 11.33 15.19 -12.18
CA ALA A 51 12.55 15.09 -12.97
C ALA A 51 12.35 14.23 -14.24
N ASP A 52 11.15 13.70 -14.44
CA ASP A 52 10.78 12.73 -15.48
C ASP A 52 10.53 13.40 -16.84
N ILE A 53 11.33 14.41 -17.21
CA ILE A 53 11.20 15.11 -18.50
C ILE A 53 11.68 14.22 -19.67
N GLU A 54 12.53 13.22 -19.39
CA GLU A 54 13.03 12.29 -20.42
C GLU A 54 12.30 10.95 -20.37
N THR A 55 11.23 10.88 -21.15
CA THR A 55 10.54 9.63 -21.44
C THR A 55 11.33 8.79 -22.42
N ASN A 56 11.76 7.59 -22.00
CA ASN A 56 12.36 6.60 -22.89
C ASN A 56 11.26 5.70 -23.50
N PRO A 57 11.00 5.79 -24.82
CA PRO A 57 9.89 5.07 -25.46
C PRO A 57 10.03 3.54 -25.38
N GLU A 58 11.27 3.02 -25.37
CA GLU A 58 11.50 1.58 -25.23
C GLU A 58 11.12 1.08 -23.83
N ARG A 59 11.40 1.89 -22.80
CA ARG A 59 11.01 1.58 -21.41
C ARG A 59 9.51 1.58 -21.24
N GLU A 60 8.83 2.55 -21.83
CA GLU A 60 7.36 2.62 -21.81
C GLU A 60 6.73 1.44 -22.53
N SER A 61 7.20 1.13 -23.74
CA SER A 61 6.72 -0.03 -24.51
C SER A 61 6.89 -1.34 -23.73
N LYS A 62 8.07 -1.53 -23.11
CA LYS A 62 8.33 -2.70 -22.26
C LYS A 62 7.44 -2.74 -21.02
N LEU A 63 7.17 -1.59 -20.39
CA LEU A 63 6.25 -1.49 -19.27
C LEU A 63 4.83 -1.85 -19.70
N MET A 64 4.37 -1.30 -20.83
CA MET A 64 3.05 -1.58 -21.40
C MET A 64 2.89 -3.07 -21.70
N GLN A 65 3.88 -3.71 -22.33
CA GLN A 65 3.86 -5.15 -22.58
C GLN A 65 3.78 -5.98 -21.29
N LYS A 66 4.48 -5.55 -20.22
CA LYS A 66 4.38 -6.21 -18.91
C LYS A 66 2.99 -6.07 -18.31
N ILE A 67 2.40 -4.87 -18.36
CA ILE A 67 1.04 -4.61 -17.88
C ILE A 67 0.05 -5.51 -18.63
N GLN A 68 0.07 -5.49 -19.96
CA GLN A 68 -0.80 -6.32 -20.80
C GLN A 68 -0.63 -7.82 -20.51
N THR A 69 0.60 -8.27 -20.26
CA THR A 69 0.86 -9.67 -19.91
C THR A 69 0.30 -10.02 -18.53
N CYS A 70 0.40 -9.12 -17.55
CA CYS A 70 -0.20 -9.32 -16.24
C CYS A 70 -1.73 -9.32 -16.31
N ILE A 71 -2.34 -8.42 -17.09
CA ILE A 71 -3.79 -8.38 -17.30
C ILE A 71 -4.27 -9.71 -17.89
N ARG A 72 -3.66 -10.19 -18.98
CA ARG A 72 -4.04 -11.49 -19.58
C ARG A 72 -3.89 -12.66 -18.62
N LYS A 73 -2.85 -12.67 -17.78
CA LYS A 73 -2.67 -13.69 -16.74
C LYS A 73 -3.72 -13.59 -15.63
N LEU A 74 -4.12 -12.39 -15.28
CA LEU A 74 -5.18 -12.16 -14.30
C LEU A 74 -6.53 -12.62 -14.86
N GLU A 75 -6.88 -12.23 -16.08
CA GLU A 75 -8.13 -12.60 -16.75
C GLU A 75 -8.32 -14.12 -16.88
N SER A 76 -7.23 -14.85 -17.12
CA SER A 76 -7.23 -16.32 -17.20
C SER A 76 -7.12 -17.02 -15.84
N SER A 77 -6.95 -16.27 -14.75
CA SER A 77 -6.84 -16.83 -13.41
C SER A 77 -8.20 -17.23 -12.86
N SER A 78 -8.28 -18.41 -12.25
CA SER A 78 -9.46 -18.85 -11.50
C SER A 78 -9.84 -17.88 -10.38
N PHE A 79 -8.84 -17.23 -9.76
CA PHE A 79 -9.09 -16.21 -8.75
C PHE A 79 -9.93 -15.06 -9.31
N TRP A 80 -9.59 -14.57 -10.50
CA TRP A 80 -10.30 -13.44 -11.11
C TRP A 80 -11.73 -13.82 -11.49
N LEU A 81 -11.94 -15.03 -12.02
CA LEU A 81 -13.28 -15.53 -12.34
C LEU A 81 -14.17 -15.64 -11.09
N ILE A 82 -13.65 -16.18 -10.00
CA ILE A 82 -14.38 -16.30 -8.72
C ILE A 82 -14.66 -14.91 -8.14
N PHE A 83 -13.68 -14.01 -8.20
CA PHE A 83 -13.84 -12.64 -7.73
C PHE A 83 -14.93 -11.90 -8.52
N LEU A 84 -14.97 -12.06 -9.85
CA LEU A 84 -16.02 -11.48 -10.69
C LEU A 84 -17.41 -12.02 -10.36
N ASP A 85 -17.53 -13.33 -10.13
CA ASP A 85 -18.79 -13.95 -9.71
C ASP A 85 -19.30 -13.36 -8.38
N GLN A 86 -18.39 -13.17 -7.42
CA GLN A 86 -18.72 -12.50 -6.16
C GLN A 86 -19.13 -11.03 -6.36
N LEU A 87 -18.46 -10.29 -7.25
CA LEU A 87 -18.83 -8.91 -7.55
C LEU A 87 -20.23 -8.78 -8.18
N GLN A 88 -20.67 -9.77 -8.94
CA GLN A 88 -22.00 -9.80 -9.56
C GLN A 88 -23.12 -10.10 -8.58
N THR A 89 -22.80 -10.49 -7.34
CA THR A 89 -23.83 -10.68 -6.32
C THR A 89 -24.53 -9.35 -6.03
N PRO A 90 -25.88 -9.33 -5.96
CA PRO A 90 -26.65 -8.10 -5.85
C PRO A 90 -26.31 -7.30 -4.58
N GLU A 91 -25.92 -7.98 -3.50
CA GLU A 91 -25.52 -7.35 -2.24
C GLU A 91 -24.21 -6.58 -2.35
N ILE A 92 -23.23 -7.13 -3.07
CA ILE A 92 -21.93 -6.49 -3.26
C ILE A 92 -22.07 -5.36 -4.28
N PHE A 93 -22.82 -5.59 -5.37
CA PHE A 93 -23.10 -4.58 -6.37
C PHE A 93 -23.83 -3.35 -5.79
N ASP A 94 -24.84 -3.55 -4.94
CA ASP A 94 -25.53 -2.46 -4.23
C ASP A 94 -24.58 -1.65 -3.33
N ARG A 95 -23.63 -2.31 -2.65
CA ARG A 95 -22.60 -1.61 -1.87
C ARG A 95 -21.65 -0.81 -2.75
N PHE A 96 -21.27 -1.32 -3.91
CA PHE A 96 -20.47 -0.57 -4.88
C PHE A 96 -21.23 0.64 -5.41
N LEU A 97 -22.50 0.50 -5.77
CA LEU A 97 -23.34 1.62 -6.20
C LEU A 97 -23.47 2.68 -5.10
N LYS A 98 -23.63 2.28 -3.83
CA LYS A 98 -23.65 3.20 -2.69
C LYS A 98 -22.31 3.92 -2.50
N ALA A 99 -21.19 3.22 -2.65
CA ALA A 99 -19.87 3.82 -2.57
C ALA A 99 -19.62 4.82 -3.71
N MET A 100 -19.95 4.45 -4.96
CA MET A 100 -19.80 5.32 -6.13
C MET A 100 -20.78 6.49 -6.15
N GLY A 101 -21.99 6.31 -5.59
CA GLY A 101 -23.00 7.36 -5.45
C GLY A 101 -22.81 8.26 -4.22
N SER A 102 -21.80 7.99 -3.38
CA SER A 102 -21.52 8.77 -2.17
C SER A 102 -20.65 10.01 -2.38
N GLU A 103 -20.20 10.30 -3.61
CA GLU A 103 -19.44 11.52 -3.96
C GLU A 103 -20.30 12.81 -4.02
N GLY A 104 -21.36 12.92 -3.21
CA GLY A 104 -22.30 14.02 -3.39
C GLY A 104 -23.16 14.38 -2.19
N LYS A 105 -22.62 14.38 -0.96
CA LYS A 105 -23.13 15.19 0.17
C LYS A 105 -22.00 15.51 1.17
N MET A 106 -21.18 16.50 0.85
CA MET A 106 -20.58 17.42 1.82
C MET A 106 -20.75 18.83 1.31
#